data_AF-A0A1A8IUB2-F1
#
_entry.id   AF-A0A1A8IUB2-F1
#
_cell.length_a   1.000
_cell.length_b   1.000
_cell.length_c   1.000
_cell.angle_alpha   90.00
_cell.angle_beta   90.00
_cell.angle_gamma   90.00
#
_symmetry.space_group_name_H-M   'P 1'
#
loop_
_entity.id
_entity.type
_entity.pdbx_description
1 polymer ?
#
loop_
_entity_poly.entity_id
_entity_poly.type
_entity_poly.pdbx_seq_one_letter_code
_entity_poly.pdbx_strand_id
1 'polypeptide(L)' 'GKTCKKIDHCADGTHGCEQEYVNTDDSCVCRCRVGFTLKPDGKTCKSNSLVFYVLALLIY' A
#
# COMPACT_ATOMS: atom_id res chain seq x y z
N GLY A 1 25.05 12.87 23.66
CA GLY A 1 24.02 13.41 22.75
C GLY A 1 22.90 12.39 22.62
N LYS A 2 21.64 12.83 22.58
CA LYS A 2 20.51 11.93 22.30
C LYS A 2 20.39 11.79 20.79
N THR A 3 20.81 10.66 20.25
CA THR A 3 20.59 10.32 18.85
C THR A 3 19.11 9.97 18.68
N CYS A 4 18.34 10.83 18.01
CA CYS A 4 17.00 10.48 17.57
C CYS A 4 17.14 9.45 16.44
N LYS A 5 17.09 8.16 16.79
CA LYS A 5 17.08 7.09 15.79
C LYS A 5 15.68 7.10 15.18
N LYS A 6 15.57 7.37 13.88
CA LYS A 6 14.29 7.30 13.16
C LYS A 6 13.72 5.89 13.38
N ILE A 7 12.53 5.82 13.98
CA ILE A 7 11.86 4.55 14.23
C ILE A 7 11.39 4.03 12.87
N ASP A 8 11.82 2.83 12.52
CA ASP A 8 11.26 2.13 11.37
C ASP A 8 9.99 1.42 11.84
N HIS A 9 8.83 2.07 11.63
CA HIS A 9 7.53 1.51 12.00
C HIS A 9 7.18 0.29 11.15
N CYS A 10 7.88 0.05 10.03
CA CYS A 10 7.69 -1.09 9.13
C CYS A 10 8.65 -2.27 9.41
N ALA A 11 9.60 -2.12 10.34
CA ALA A 11 10.66 -3.11 10.57
C ALA A 11 10.17 -4.47 11.10
N ASP A 12 8.96 -4.53 11.66
CA ASP A 12 8.37 -5.79 12.14
C ASP A 12 7.96 -6.72 10.98
N GLY A 13 7.78 -6.18 9.76
CA GLY A 13 7.53 -6.98 8.55
C GLY A 13 6.20 -7.76 8.54
N THR A 14 5.38 -7.63 9.58
CA THR A 14 4.14 -8.39 9.81
C THR A 14 2.87 -7.61 9.48
N HIS A 15 2.95 -6.37 8.97
CA HIS A 15 1.76 -5.50 8.88
C HIS A 15 0.71 -5.94 7.84
N GLY A 16 1.00 -6.99 7.06
CA GLY A 16 0.02 -7.67 6.21
C GLY A 16 -0.34 -6.91 4.92
N CYS A 17 0.57 -6.07 4.42
CA CYS A 17 0.44 -5.46 3.10
C CYS A 17 0.69 -6.51 2.01
N GLU A 18 -0.08 -6.43 0.94
CA GLU A 18 0.05 -7.33 -0.22
C GLU A 18 1.32 -7.04 -1.05
N GLN A 19 1.78 -5.79 -1.10
CA GLN A 19 2.88 -5.35 -1.96
C GLN A 19 4.04 -4.69 -1.20
N GLU A 20 3.96 -3.40 -0.91
CA GLU A 20 5.07 -2.63 -0.32
C GLU A 20 4.66 -1.98 1.00
N TYR A 21 5.61 -1.90 1.94
CA TYR A 21 5.49 -1.16 3.19
C TYR A 21 6.28 0.13 3.07
N VAL A 22 5.66 1.26 3.43
CA VAL A 22 6.32 2.57 3.40
C VAL A 22 6.24 3.17 4.79
N ASN A 23 7.41 3.48 5.34
CA ASN A 23 7.52 4.14 6.62
C ASN A 23 7.26 5.64 6.44
N THR A 24 6.21 6.14 7.07
CA THR A 24 5.93 7.58 7.23
C THR A 24 6.55 8.08 8.54
N ASP A 25 6.50 9.39 8.80
CA ASP A 25 7.13 9.96 10.00
C ASP A 25 6.50 9.49 11.31
N ASP A 26 5.24 9.03 11.29
CA ASP A 26 4.52 8.56 12.48
C ASP A 26 3.97 7.12 12.37
N SER A 27 4.01 6.49 11.19
CA SER A 27 3.35 5.20 10.96
C SER A 27 3.90 4.39 9.79
N CYS A 28 3.58 3.11 9.72
CA CYS A 28 3.80 2.28 8.53
C CYS A 28 2.52 2.17 7.72
N VAL A 29 2.57 2.56 6.44
CA VAL A 29 1.43 2.45 5.52
C VAL A 29 1.73 1.51 4.37
N CYS A 30 0.71 0.80 3.88
CA CYS A 30 0.84 -0.01 2.69
C CYS A 30 0.88 0.88 1.44
N ARG A 31 1.74 0.54 0.50
CA ARG A 31 1.79 1.16 -0.82
C ARG A 31 1.69 0.09 -1.89
N CYS A 32 1.01 0.44 -2.98
CA CYS A 32 0.92 -0.42 -4.15
C CYS A 32 1.90 0.02 -5.24
N ARG A 33 2.32 -0.95 -6.07
CA ARG A 33 3.18 -0.72 -7.24
C ARG A 33 2.43 0.10 -8.29
N VAL A 34 3.19 0.69 -9.22
CA VAL A 34 2.61 1.41 -10.37
C VAL A 34 1.61 0.51 -11.09
N GLY A 35 0.42 1.05 -11.38
CA GLY A 35 -0.68 0.30 -11.98
C GLY A 35 -1.56 -0.45 -10.98
N PHE A 36 -1.42 -0.21 -9.67
CA PHE A 36 -2.29 -0.73 -8.62
C PHE A 36 -2.75 0.40 -7.69
N THR A 37 -3.94 0.25 -7.11
CA THR A 37 -4.50 1.15 -6.10
C THR A 37 -4.72 0.41 -4.79
N LEU A 38 -4.38 1.03 -3.68
CA LEU A 38 -4.64 0.48 -2.35
C LEU A 38 -6.14 0.44 -2.08
N LYS A 39 -6.64 -0.72 -1.66
CA LYS A 39 -8.05 -0.89 -1.31
C LYS A 39 -8.37 -0.17 0.01
N PRO A 40 -9.66 0.08 0.29
CA PRO A 40 -10.10 0.71 1.55
C PRO A 40 -9.72 -0.07 2.81
N ASP A 41 -9.41 -1.36 2.69
CA ASP A 41 -8.87 -2.17 3.79
C ASP A 41 -7.43 -1.80 4.19
N GLY A 42 -6.78 -0.92 3.42
CA GLY A 42 -5.46 -0.39 3.71
C GLY A 42 -4.34 -1.43 3.59
N LYS A 43 -4.62 -2.62 3.05
CA LYS A 43 -3.69 -3.77 3.02
C LYS A 43 -3.54 -4.40 1.64
N THR A 44 -4.63 -4.49 0.88
CA THR A 44 -4.64 -5.16 -0.42
C THR A 44 -4.56 -4.17 -1.58
N CYS A 45 -4.01 -4.63 -2.69
CA CYS A 45 -3.75 -3.82 -3.88
C CYS A 45 -4.62 -4.29 -5.03
N LYS A 46 -5.50 -3.42 -5.53
CA LYS A 46 -6.31 -3.71 -6.71
C LYS A 46 -5.56 -3.26 -7.97
N SER A 47 -5.41 -4.14 -8.95
CA SER A 47 -4.87 -3.76 -10.25
C SER A 47 -5.76 -2.71 -10.91
N ASN A 48 -5.16 -1.60 -11.33
CA ASN A 48 -5.79 -0.54 -12.12
C ASN A 48 -5.83 -0.89 -13.60
N SER A 49 -5.86 -2.18 -13.95
CA SER A 49 -5.91 -2.60 -15.34
C SER A 49 -7.14 -1.96 -16.01
N LEU A 50 -6.86 -1.12 -17.00
CA LEU A 50 -7.87 -0.45 -17.82
C LEU A 50 -8.83 -1.46 -18.46
N VAL A 51 -8.36 -2.69 -18.70
CA VAL A 51 -9.22 -3.79 -19.17
C VAL A 51 -10.29 -4.13 -18.13
N PHE A 52 -9.97 -4.16 -16.83
CA PHE A 52 -10.99 -4.36 -15.78
C PHE A 52 -11.98 -3.20 -15.68
N TYR A 53 -11.51 -1.95 -15.84
CA TYR A 53 -12.40 -0.78 -15.83
C TYR A 53 -13.33 -0.75 -17.05
N VAL A 54 -12.81 -1.05 -18.25
CA VAL A 54 -13.59 -1.12 -19.48
C VAL A 54 -14.58 -2.29 -19.43
N LEU A 55 -14.16 -3.46 -18.95
CA LEU A 55 -15.08 -4.58 -18.71
C LEU A 55 -16.17 -4.20 -17.70
N ALA A 56 -15.83 -3.53 -16.59
CA ALA A 56 -16.83 -3.10 -15.61
C ALA A 56 -17.85 -2.10 -16.20
N LEU A 57 -17.42 -1.20 -17.09
CA LEU A 57 -18.31 -0.23 -17.76
C LEU A 57 -19.15 -0.86 -18.88
N LEU A 58 -18.67 -1.91 -19.55
CA LEU A 58 -19.43 -2.63 -20.56
C LEU A 58 -20.47 -3.60 -19.96
N ILE A 59 -20.36 -3.88 -18.66
CA ILE A 59 -21.28 -4.76 -17.91
C ILE A 59 -22.31 -3.93 -17.11
N TYR A 60 -22.15 -2.61 -17.00
CA TYR A 60 -23.06 -1.69 -16.30
C TYR A 60 -23.95 -0.88 -17.23
#